data_AF-X0TQW4-F1
#
_entry.id   AF-X0TQW4-F1
#
_cell.length_a   1.000
_cell.length_b   1.000
_cell.length_c   1.000
_cell.angle_alpha   90.00
_cell.angle_beta   90.00
_cell.angle_gamma   90.00
#
_symmetry.space_group_name_H-M   'P 1'
#
loop_
_entity.id
_entity.type
_entity.pdbx_description
1 polymer ?
#
loop_
_entity_poly.entity_id
_entity_poly.type
_entity_poly.pdbx_seq_one_letter_code
_entity_poly.pdbx_strand_id
1 'polypeptide(L)'
;FLRGGARPPVEEVIAFIDEHKARRSGDLKWGIEPIAKTLGIAPSTYHAAQKRPPSARAIRDAALKPKILQVWEQNLCVYGADKVWDQLNKD
;
A
#
# COMPACT_ATOMS: atom_id res chain seq x y z
N PHE A 1 2.51 0.14 -15.16
CA PHE A 1 1.54 -0.46 -14.20
C PHE A 1 1.57 -1.96 -14.38
N LEU A 2 2.26 -2.69 -13.50
CA LEU A 2 2.26 -4.16 -13.55
C LEU A 2 0.85 -4.61 -13.17
N ARG A 3 0.15 -5.23 -14.13
CA ARG A 3 -1.16 -5.83 -13.88
C ARG A 3 -0.98 -6.86 -12.76
N GLY A 4 -1.79 -6.77 -11.71
CA GLY A 4 -1.85 -7.80 -10.68
C GLY A 4 -2.08 -9.14 -11.36
N GLY A 5 -1.20 -10.11 -11.13
CA GLY A 5 -1.42 -11.47 -11.58
C GLY A 5 -2.66 -12.07 -10.89
N ALA A 6 -2.93 -13.36 -11.08
CA ALA A 6 -4.05 -14.05 -10.46
C ALA A 6 -4.05 -14.02 -8.91
N ARG A 7 -2.94 -13.59 -8.28
CA ARG A 7 -2.83 -13.43 -6.83
C ARG A 7 -3.26 -12.02 -6.43
N PRO A 8 -4.28 -11.85 -5.56
CA PRO A 8 -4.67 -10.55 -5.07
C PRO A 8 -3.49 -9.86 -4.36
N PRO A 9 -3.36 -8.52 -4.47
CA PRO A 9 -2.35 -7.75 -3.76
C PRO A 9 -2.30 -8.08 -2.27
N VAL A 10 -1.09 -8.11 -1.72
CA VAL A 10 -0.88 -8.42 -0.29
C VAL A 10 -1.64 -7.43 0.61
N GLU A 11 -1.74 -6.16 0.19
CA GLU A 11 -2.50 -5.13 0.90
C GLU A 11 -4.00 -5.45 0.96
N GLU A 12 -4.61 -5.91 -0.12
CA GLU A 12 -6.02 -6.31 -0.15
C GLU A 12 -6.28 -7.53 0.76
N VAL A 13 -5.37 -8.50 0.74
CA VAL A 13 -5.44 -9.69 1.61
C VAL A 13 -5.36 -9.30 3.09
N ILE A 14 -4.47 -8.37 3.44
CA ILE A 14 -4.34 -7.88 4.82
C ILE A 14 -5.59 -7.10 5.23
N ALA A 15 -6.07 -6.19 4.38
CA ALA A 15 -7.28 -5.41 4.65
C ALA A 15 -8.48 -6.32 4.90
N PHE A 16 -8.64 -7.36 4.08
CA PHE A 16 -9.68 -8.37 4.26
C PHE A 16 -9.56 -9.07 5.63
N ILE A 17 -8.36 -9.53 6.00
CA ILE A 17 -8.13 -10.16 7.32
C ILE A 17 -8.44 -9.17 8.44
N ASP A 18 -8.02 -7.92 8.34
CA ASP A 18 -8.24 -6.90 9.36
C ASP A 18 -9.73 -6.62 9.61
N GLU A 19 -10.51 -6.55 8.53
CA GLU A 19 -11.96 -6.35 8.60
C GLU A 19 -12.70 -7.57 9.16
N HIS A 20 -12.23 -8.79 8.86
CA HIS A 20 -12.98 -10.01 9.14
C HIS A 20 -12.51 -10.80 10.37
N LYS A 21 -11.28 -10.59 10.87
CA LYS A 21 -10.70 -11.34 12.00
C LYS A 21 -11.52 -11.27 13.28
N ALA A 22 -12.35 -10.23 13.44
CA ALA A 22 -13.21 -10.03 14.61
C ALA A 22 -14.61 -10.66 14.46
N ARG A 23 -15.00 -11.10 13.26
CA ARG A 23 -16.32 -11.68 13.00
C ARG A 23 -16.53 -12.98 13.77
N ARG A 24 -17.78 -13.22 14.14
CA ARG A 24 -18.21 -14.41 14.89
C ARG A 24 -19.32 -15.15 14.14
N SER A 25 -19.31 -16.47 14.25
CA SER A 25 -20.39 -17.36 13.80
C SER A 25 -20.76 -18.26 14.98
N GLY A 26 -21.86 -17.91 15.66
CA GLY A 26 -22.17 -18.47 16.98
C GLY A 26 -21.08 -18.10 18.00
N ASP A 27 -20.60 -19.11 18.75
CA ASP A 27 -19.54 -18.94 19.76
C ASP A 27 -18.13 -18.85 19.16
N LEU A 28 -17.96 -19.17 17.87
CA LEU A 28 -16.66 -19.22 17.22
C LEU A 28 -16.29 -17.87 16.60
N LYS A 29 -15.05 -17.42 16.84
CA LYS A 29 -14.44 -16.25 16.19
C LYS A 29 -13.65 -16.71 14.96
N TRP A 30 -13.74 -15.95 13.87
CA TRP A 30 -13.02 -16.29 12.63
C TRP A 30 -11.51 -16.21 12.82
N GLY A 31 -11.00 -15.20 13.53
CA GLY A 31 -9.57 -15.09 13.83
C GLY A 31 -8.68 -14.91 12.59
N ILE A 32 -7.37 -14.87 12.79
CA ILE A 32 -6.42 -14.71 11.67
C ILE A 32 -6.14 -16.06 11.00
N GLU A 33 -5.87 -17.10 11.79
CA GLU A 33 -5.41 -18.39 11.27
C GLU A 33 -6.45 -19.10 10.38
N PRO A 34 -7.75 -19.17 10.76
CA PRO A 34 -8.77 -19.76 9.88
C PRO A 34 -8.98 -18.99 8.57
N ILE A 35 -8.92 -17.66 8.61
CA ILE A 35 -9.02 -16.82 7.41
C ILE A 35 -7.79 -17.02 6.51
N ALA A 36 -6.59 -16.95 7.08
CA ALA A 36 -5.33 -17.14 6.36
C ALA A 36 -5.28 -18.52 5.67
N LYS A 37 -5.73 -19.57 6.36
CA LYS A 37 -5.85 -20.93 5.80
C LYS A 37 -6.79 -20.95 4.59
N THR A 38 -7.93 -20.29 4.68
CA THR A 38 -8.93 -20.23 3.59
C THR A 38 -8.41 -19.47 2.37
N LEU A 39 -7.65 -18.39 2.60
CA LEU A 39 -7.04 -17.57 1.54
C LEU A 39 -5.76 -18.19 0.95
N GLY A 40 -5.30 -19.34 1.45
CA GLY A 40 -4.08 -19.99 0.98
C GLY A 40 -2.80 -19.21 1.29
N ILE A 41 -2.79 -18.44 2.39
CA ILE A 41 -1.62 -17.69 2.86
C ILE A 41 -1.16 -18.17 4.25
N ALA A 42 0.13 -18.06 4.52
CA ALA A 42 0.64 -18.36 5.86
C ALA A 42 0.28 -17.25 6.86
N PRO A 43 -0.19 -17.54 8.08
CA PRO A 43 -0.46 -16.53 9.11
C PRO A 43 0.75 -15.63 9.43
N SER A 44 1.96 -16.18 9.32
CA SER A 44 3.22 -15.43 9.46
C SER A 44 3.35 -14.30 8.43
N THR A 45 2.73 -14.44 7.26
CA THR A 45 2.72 -13.40 6.21
C THR A 45 1.92 -12.17 6.66
N TYR A 46 0.78 -12.37 7.33
CA TYR A 46 0.00 -11.27 7.91
C TYR A 46 0.81 -10.52 8.97
N HIS A 47 1.42 -11.24 9.92
CA HIS A 47 2.23 -10.61 10.96
C HIS A 47 3.48 -9.93 10.42
N ALA A 48 4.14 -10.53 9.42
CA ALA A 48 5.29 -9.92 8.76
C ALA A 48 4.89 -8.63 8.06
N ALA A 49 3.76 -8.62 7.36
CA ALA A 49 3.31 -7.42 6.66
C ALA A 49 2.92 -6.30 7.62
N GLN A 50 2.27 -6.61 8.74
CA GLN A 50 1.94 -5.61 9.77
C GLN A 50 3.17 -4.98 10.42
N LYS A 51 4.29 -5.70 10.49
CA LYS A 51 5.55 -5.22 11.09
C LYS A 51 6.53 -4.60 10.09
N ARG A 52 6.26 -4.70 8.78
CA ARG A 52 7.22 -4.23 7.76
C ARG A 52 7.35 -2.71 7.84
N PRO A 53 8.57 -2.18 8.01
CA PRO A 53 8.79 -0.76 7.86
C PRO A 53 8.57 -0.36 6.40
N PRO A 54 8.24 0.93 6.13
CA PRO A 54 8.17 1.42 4.77
C PRO A 54 9.53 1.22 4.07
N SER A 55 9.48 0.81 2.81
CA SER A 55 10.71 0.66 2.02
C SER A 55 11.41 1.99 1.80
N ALA A 56 12.72 1.98 1.55
CA ALA A 56 13.48 3.19 1.24
C ALA A 56 12.86 4.00 0.09
N ARG A 57 12.29 3.32 -0.91
CA ARG A 57 11.53 3.94 -2.00
C ARG A 57 10.25 4.61 -1.50
N ALA A 58 9.45 3.93 -0.67
CA ALA A 58 8.23 4.50 -0.11
C ALA A 58 8.51 5.75 0.74
N ILE A 59 9.60 5.74 1.51
CA ILE A 59 10.06 6.91 2.29
C ILE A 59 10.44 8.05 1.35
N ARG A 60 11.25 7.78 0.31
CA ARG A 60 11.65 8.79 -0.69
C ARG A 60 10.43 9.37 -1.41
N ASP A 61 9.52 8.51 -1.86
CA ASP A 61 8.31 8.91 -2.58
C ASP A 61 7.39 9.76 -1.68
N ALA A 62 7.26 9.42 -0.39
CA ALA A 62 6.52 10.24 0.57
C ALA A 62 7.11 11.65 0.73
N ALA A 63 8.44 11.78 0.70
CA ALA A 63 9.12 13.08 0.75
C ALA A 63 9.06 13.84 -0.60
N LEU A 64 9.00 13.14 -1.73
CA LEU A 64 8.95 13.75 -3.06
C LEU A 64 7.55 14.24 -3.44
N LYS A 65 6.49 13.53 -3.06
CA LYS A 65 5.09 13.90 -3.34
C LYS A 65 4.76 15.37 -3.02
N PRO A 66 5.05 15.91 -1.82
CA PRO A 66 4.75 17.32 -1.54
C PRO A 66 5.56 18.29 -2.40
N LYS A 67 6.81 17.96 -2.75
CA LYS A 67 7.64 18.81 -3.63
C LYS A 67 7.09 18.84 -5.06
N ILE A 68 6.67 17.68 -5.57
CA ILE A 68 6.00 17.56 -6.88
C ILE A 68 4.73 18.41 -6.90
N LEU A 69 3.91 18.32 -5.85
CA LEU A 69 2.68 19.11 -5.72
C LEU A 69 2.98 20.61 -5.70
N GLN A 70 3.95 21.03 -4.90
CA GLN A 70 4.37 22.42 -4.80
C GLN A 70 4.82 23.00 -6.15
N VAL A 71 5.68 22.28 -6.88
CA VAL A 71 6.14 22.71 -8.21
C VAL A 71 4.98 22.81 -9.19
N TRP A 72 4.05 21.87 -9.16
CA TRP A 72 2.87 21.90 -10.02
C TRP A 72 1.96 23.10 -9.73
N GLU A 73 1.67 23.37 -8.46
CA GLU A 73 0.84 24.50 -8.02
C GLU A 73 1.50 25.86 -8.33
N GLN A 74 2.80 25.98 -8.10
CA GLN A 74 3.57 27.20 -8.41
C GLN A 74 3.59 27.51 -9.91
N ASN A 75 3.43 26.50 -10.76
CA ASN A 75 3.38 26.64 -12.22
C ASN A 75 1.94 26.61 -12.76
N LEU A 76 0.99 27.15 -11.99
CA LEU A 76 -0.43 27.31 -12.35
C LEU A 76 -1.11 25.99 -12.77
N CYS A 77 -0.61 24.86 -12.27
CA CYS A 77 -1.08 23.53 -12.61
C CYS A 77 -0.91 23.15 -14.10
N VAL A 78 -0.12 23.89 -14.88
CA VAL A 78 0.06 23.67 -16.34
C VAL A 78 1.20 22.69 -16.63
N TYR A 79 2.16 22.53 -15.71
CA TYR A 79 3.29 21.63 -15.93
C TYR A 79 2.86 20.16 -15.88
N GLY A 80 3.09 19.44 -16.98
CA GLY A 80 3.01 17.99 -17.01
C GLY A 80 4.21 17.33 -16.30
N ALA A 81 4.18 16.00 -16.21
CA ALA A 81 5.16 15.21 -15.47
C ALA A 81 6.62 15.54 -15.85
N ASP A 82 6.92 15.65 -17.15
CA ASP A 82 8.28 15.92 -17.64
C ASP A 82 8.79 17.29 -17.19
N LYS A 83 7.95 18.33 -17.25
CA LYS A 83 8.32 19.69 -16.83
C LYS A 83 8.51 19.79 -15.31
N VAL A 84 7.68 19.10 -14.54
CA VAL A 84 7.84 19.03 -13.08
C VAL A 84 9.14 18.29 -12.73
N TRP A 85 9.44 17.20 -13.43
CA TRP A 85 10.69 16.45 -13.25
C TRP A 85 11.92 17.30 -13.59
N ASP A 86 11.92 18.00 -14.72
CA ASP A 86 12.99 18.91 -15.11
C ASP A 86 13.21 20.01 -14.07
N GLN A 87 12.13 20.59 -13.53
CA GLN A 87 12.23 21.63 -12.52
C GLN A 87 12.83 21.10 -11.21
N LEU A 88 12.39 19.93 -10.75
CA LEU A 88 12.89 19.31 -9.53
C LEU A 88 14.37 18.90 -9.61
N ASN A 89 14.93 18.75 -10.81
CA ASN A 89 16.35 18.40 -11.02
C ASN A 89 17.25 19.61 -11.31
N LYS A 90 16.67 20.81 -11.48
CA LYS A 90 17.43 22.06 -11.67
C LYS A 90 17.75 22.78 -10.35
N ASP A 91 17.00 22.48 -9.30
CA ASP A 91 17.19 22.98 -7.93
C ASP A 91 18.11 22.07 -7.11
#